data_AF-A0A0B7HPP0-F1
#
_entry.id   AF-A0A0B7HPP0-F1
#
_cell.length_a   1.000
_cell.length_b   1.000
_cell.length_c   1.000
_cell.angle_alpha   90.00
_cell.angle_beta   90.00
_cell.angle_gamma   90.00
#
_symmetry.space_group_name_H-M   'P 1'
#
loop_
_entity.id
_entity.type
_entity.pdbx_description
1 polymer ?
#
loop_
_entity_poly.entity_id
_entity_poly.type
_entity_poly.pdbx_seq_one_letter_code
_entity_poly.pdbx_strand_id
1 'polypeptide(L)'
;MKFFNRKQNQTDTLLQERAIVEAIHREFDEAGEKLLQEALAIINKGTDDVHKAMRLKKLGFTNAEIVTKTEAQQKLIEISEKDAELVQYYQQTYPFLKFLKEEQLDAICKKYNLIYAPVANYIGDVPEKNLREIEQAQPLKKEDEIKPWSFWESEVGSDLSLLSFGIIGTSLFTKQTNEKMATKEKKRKENISAIKPIEKLQSPRTFKDKGGLFIAAPQSHFNLEGLKNEGLGFFKEVKDPIVFRYVRGGIQVLSKWGLEAYDEALINPINN
;
A
#
# COMPACT_ATOMS: atom_id res chain seq x y z
N MET A 1 12.74 48.29 12.41
CA MET A 1 13.26 47.22 11.53
C MET A 1 12.83 45.77 11.88
N LYS A 2 11.93 45.51 12.85
CA LYS A 2 11.53 44.12 13.20
C LYS A 2 10.27 43.58 12.48
N PHE A 3 9.54 44.42 11.73
CA PHE A 3 8.27 44.03 11.11
C PHE A 3 8.39 43.42 9.70
N PHE A 4 9.48 43.68 8.97
CA PHE A 4 9.69 43.14 7.62
C PHE A 4 10.08 41.66 7.61
N ASN A 5 10.91 41.21 8.57
CA ASN A 5 11.34 39.80 8.66
C ASN A 5 10.20 38.82 9.00
N ARG A 6 9.15 39.26 9.70
CA ARG A 6 8.07 38.35 10.15
C ARG A 6 7.14 37.97 8.99
N LYS A 7 6.91 38.88 8.04
CA LYS A 7 6.07 38.62 6.86
C LYS A 7 6.77 37.71 5.85
N GLN A 8 8.07 37.92 5.58
CA GLN A 8 8.86 37.05 4.69
C GLN A 8 8.95 35.61 5.23
N ASN A 9 9.24 35.45 6.53
CA ASN A 9 9.28 34.11 7.12
C ASN A 9 7.93 33.39 7.07
N GLN A 10 6.81 34.10 7.14
CA GLN A 10 5.48 33.51 7.06
C GLN A 10 5.12 33.10 5.63
N THR A 11 5.48 33.89 4.61
CA THR A 11 5.27 33.52 3.20
C THR A 11 6.11 32.33 2.78
N ASP A 12 7.37 32.26 3.23
CA ASP A 12 8.26 31.14 2.91
C ASP A 12 7.76 29.83 3.54
N THR A 13 7.20 29.92 4.74
CA THR A 13 6.60 28.79 5.45
C THR A 13 5.37 28.24 4.72
N LEU A 14 4.49 29.11 4.22
CA LEU A 14 3.29 28.72 3.46
C LEU A 14 3.64 28.13 2.09
N LEU A 15 4.64 28.70 1.41
CA LEU A 15 5.16 28.17 0.15
C LEU A 15 5.73 26.76 0.34
N GLN A 16 6.45 26.53 1.43
CA GLN A 16 7.00 25.22 1.76
C GLN A 16 5.89 24.20 2.08
N GLU A 17 4.86 24.60 2.81
CA GLU A 17 3.70 23.73 3.10
C GLU A 17 2.96 23.34 1.82
N ARG A 18 2.68 24.32 0.95
CA ARG A 18 2.08 24.07 -0.37
C ARG A 18 2.91 23.12 -1.21
N ALA A 19 4.23 23.30 -1.27
CA ALA A 19 5.12 22.42 -2.03
C ALA A 19 5.10 20.98 -1.52
N ILE A 20 4.94 20.77 -0.21
CA ILE A 20 4.82 19.43 0.38
C ILE A 20 3.47 18.79 0.00
N VAL A 21 2.36 19.54 0.09
CA VAL A 21 1.03 19.07 -0.35
C VAL A 21 1.05 18.68 -1.83
N GLU A 22 1.61 19.53 -2.69
CA GLU A 22 1.77 19.24 -4.12
C GLU A 22 2.63 17.98 -4.36
N ALA A 23 3.69 17.78 -3.56
CA ALA A 23 4.52 16.57 -3.65
C ALA A 23 3.77 15.30 -3.26
N ILE A 24 2.95 15.35 -2.19
CA ILE A 24 2.10 14.23 -1.79
C ILE A 24 1.10 13.91 -2.90
N HIS A 25 0.36 14.92 -3.38
CA HIS A 25 -0.65 14.74 -4.44
C HIS A 25 -0.03 14.12 -5.69
N ARG A 26 1.15 14.60 -6.08
CA ARG A 26 1.91 14.07 -7.21
C ARG A 26 2.31 12.61 -7.01
N GLU A 27 2.75 12.23 -5.81
CA GLU A 27 3.07 10.83 -5.52
C GLU A 27 1.85 9.93 -5.62
N PHE A 28 0.70 10.38 -5.13
CA PHE A 28 -0.55 9.64 -5.27
C PHE A 28 -1.00 9.52 -6.74
N ASP A 29 -0.84 10.58 -7.53
CA ASP A 29 -1.23 10.61 -8.95
C ASP A 29 -0.31 9.73 -9.82
N GLU A 30 0.99 9.71 -9.53
CA GLU A 30 2.00 9.00 -10.32
C GLU A 30 2.17 7.53 -9.91
N ALA A 31 1.75 7.13 -8.70
CA ALA A 31 2.03 5.80 -8.16
C ALA A 31 1.54 4.65 -9.05
N GLY A 32 0.32 4.76 -9.60
CA GLY A 32 -0.24 3.75 -10.51
C GLY A 32 0.55 3.66 -11.82
N GLU A 33 0.96 4.80 -12.38
CA GLU A 33 1.75 4.85 -13.62
C GLU A 33 3.16 4.29 -13.40
N LYS A 34 3.81 4.63 -12.28
CA LYS A 34 5.11 4.06 -11.90
C LYS A 34 5.04 2.55 -11.77
N LEU A 35 4.00 2.04 -11.11
CA LEU A 35 3.78 0.61 -10.97
C LEU A 35 3.64 -0.08 -12.34
N LEU A 36 2.90 0.52 -13.26
CA LEU A 36 2.75 0.00 -14.62
C LEU A 36 4.09 0.01 -15.38
N GLN A 37 4.85 1.10 -15.30
CA GLN A 37 6.16 1.22 -15.96
C GLN A 37 7.17 0.20 -15.41
N GLU A 38 7.22 0.02 -14.10
CA GLU A 38 8.06 -0.97 -13.43
C GLU A 38 7.69 -2.39 -13.86
N ALA A 39 6.39 -2.71 -13.86
CA ALA A 39 5.88 -4.00 -14.30
C ALA A 39 6.25 -4.30 -15.76
N LEU A 40 6.01 -3.34 -16.67
CA LEU A 40 6.38 -3.48 -18.08
C LEU A 40 7.89 -3.61 -18.29
N ALA A 41 8.71 -2.88 -17.51
CA ALA A 41 10.16 -3.01 -17.57
C ALA A 41 10.63 -4.41 -17.15
N ILE A 42 10.01 -5.01 -16.13
CA ILE A 42 10.32 -6.38 -15.69
C ILE A 42 9.92 -7.39 -16.76
N ILE A 43 8.72 -7.25 -17.33
CA ILE A 43 8.20 -8.14 -18.39
C ILE A 43 9.13 -8.10 -19.61
N ASN A 44 9.50 -6.90 -20.06
CA ASN A 44 10.36 -6.70 -21.23
C ASN A 44 11.82 -7.13 -21.01
N LYS A 45 12.27 -7.24 -19.75
CA LYS A 45 13.60 -7.74 -19.40
C LYS A 45 13.68 -9.27 -19.43
N GLY A 46 12.56 -9.97 -19.64
CA GLY A 46 12.52 -11.42 -19.80
C GLY A 46 13.50 -11.90 -20.87
N THR A 47 14.26 -12.95 -20.55
CA THR A 47 15.15 -13.60 -21.54
C THR A 47 14.38 -14.67 -22.30
N ASP A 48 14.87 -15.05 -23.48
CA ASP A 48 14.29 -16.15 -24.28
C ASP A 48 14.15 -17.46 -23.48
N ASP A 49 15.09 -17.71 -22.57
CA ASP A 49 15.07 -18.87 -21.67
C ASP A 49 13.90 -18.84 -20.69
N VAL A 50 13.56 -17.65 -20.16
CA VAL A 50 12.41 -17.48 -19.26
C VAL A 50 11.10 -17.68 -20.03
N HIS A 51 10.97 -17.09 -21.22
CA HIS A 51 9.79 -17.29 -22.06
C HIS A 51 9.62 -18.76 -22.50
N LYS A 52 10.73 -19.45 -22.81
CA LYS A 52 10.72 -20.89 -23.07
C LYS A 52 10.29 -21.69 -21.84
N ALA A 53 10.82 -21.36 -20.67
CA ALA A 53 10.47 -22.01 -19.42
C ALA A 53 8.99 -21.84 -19.06
N MET A 54 8.42 -20.65 -19.24
CA MET A 54 6.98 -20.42 -19.06
C MET A 54 6.11 -21.28 -19.99
N ARG A 55 6.49 -21.40 -21.28
CA ARG A 55 5.79 -22.27 -22.23
C ARG A 55 5.88 -23.75 -21.82
N LEU A 56 7.06 -24.20 -21.38
CA LEU A 56 7.25 -25.56 -20.88
C LEU A 56 6.38 -25.85 -19.65
N LYS A 57 6.36 -24.93 -18.68
CA LYS A 57 5.51 -25.02 -17.49
C LYS A 57 4.02 -25.08 -17.85
N LYS A 58 3.57 -24.23 -18.79
CA LYS A 58 2.17 -24.23 -19.30
C LYS A 58 1.76 -25.55 -19.96
N LEU A 59 2.70 -26.25 -20.58
CA LEU A 59 2.48 -27.57 -21.20
C LEU A 59 2.62 -28.74 -20.21
N GLY A 60 2.92 -28.47 -18.93
CA GLY A 60 3.04 -29.49 -17.88
C GLY A 60 4.48 -29.97 -17.60
N PHE A 61 5.50 -29.39 -18.24
CA PHE A 61 6.90 -29.73 -17.98
C PHE A 61 7.46 -28.98 -16.76
N THR A 62 6.95 -29.28 -15.57
CA THR A 62 7.32 -28.58 -14.33
C THR A 62 8.74 -28.92 -13.84
N ASN A 63 9.21 -30.14 -14.09
CA ASN A 63 10.51 -30.63 -13.59
C ASN A 63 11.69 -30.37 -14.56
N ALA A 64 11.46 -29.67 -15.67
CA ALA A 64 12.53 -29.37 -16.62
C ALA A 64 13.59 -28.45 -15.98
N GLU A 65 14.87 -28.70 -16.24
CA GLU A 65 15.99 -27.97 -15.61
C GLU A 65 15.92 -26.45 -15.87
N ILE A 66 15.50 -26.05 -17.07
CA ILE A 66 15.32 -24.63 -17.39
C ILE A 66 14.19 -23.98 -16.57
N VAL A 67 13.13 -24.74 -16.25
CA VAL A 67 11.97 -24.27 -15.50
C VAL A 67 12.34 -24.07 -14.03
N THR A 68 13.08 -25.01 -13.44
CA THR A 68 13.54 -24.89 -12.05
C THR A 68 14.59 -23.79 -11.88
N LYS A 69 15.52 -23.63 -12.84
CA LYS A 69 16.55 -22.57 -12.78
C LYS A 69 15.98 -21.16 -12.91
N THR A 70 14.91 -20.98 -13.70
CA THR A 70 14.32 -19.66 -13.96
C THR A 70 13.09 -19.35 -13.11
N GLU A 71 12.75 -20.21 -12.14
CA GLU A 71 11.49 -20.13 -11.38
C GLU A 71 11.27 -18.78 -10.68
N ALA A 72 12.33 -18.20 -10.09
CA ALA A 72 12.24 -16.90 -9.42
C ALA A 72 11.91 -15.76 -10.40
N GLN A 73 12.52 -15.78 -11.59
CA GLN A 73 12.26 -14.80 -12.64
C GLN A 73 10.86 -14.97 -13.24
N GLN A 74 10.41 -16.22 -13.40
CA GLN A 74 9.05 -16.50 -13.85
C GLN A 74 8.01 -15.93 -12.88
N LYS A 75 8.18 -16.19 -11.57
CA LYS A 75 7.27 -15.67 -10.54
C LYS A 75 7.24 -14.14 -10.54
N LEU A 76 8.39 -13.50 -10.72
CA LEU A 76 8.48 -12.04 -10.77
C LEU A 76 7.72 -11.46 -11.97
N ILE A 77 7.85 -12.08 -13.15
CA ILE A 77 7.10 -11.69 -14.35
C ILE A 77 5.61 -11.96 -14.15
N GLU A 78 5.21 -13.13 -13.63
CA GLU A 78 3.81 -13.46 -13.35
C GLU A 78 3.16 -12.45 -12.38
N ILE A 79 3.89 -11.95 -11.37
CA ILE A 79 3.42 -10.88 -10.48
C ILE A 79 3.31 -9.55 -11.23
N SER A 80 4.32 -9.21 -12.03
CA SER A 80 4.35 -7.96 -12.81
C SER A 80 3.23 -7.90 -13.85
N GLU A 81 2.91 -9.02 -14.50
CA GLU A 81 1.79 -9.13 -15.43
C GLU A 81 0.47 -8.83 -14.73
N LYS A 82 0.23 -9.43 -13.55
CA LYS A 82 -0.98 -9.15 -12.75
C LYS A 82 -1.05 -7.69 -12.31
N ASP A 83 0.08 -7.10 -11.95
CA ASP A 83 0.14 -5.69 -11.55
C ASP A 83 -0.21 -4.76 -12.71
N ALA A 84 0.37 -5.00 -13.89
CA ALA A 84 0.08 -4.25 -15.10
C ALA A 84 -1.39 -4.40 -15.50
N GLU A 85 -1.94 -5.62 -15.47
CA GLU A 85 -3.34 -5.90 -15.75
C GLU A 85 -4.28 -5.15 -14.79
N LEU A 86 -3.98 -5.16 -13.48
CA LEU A 86 -4.79 -4.44 -12.49
C LEU A 86 -4.78 -2.93 -12.73
N VAL A 87 -3.59 -2.34 -12.94
CA VAL A 87 -3.49 -0.89 -13.20
C VAL A 87 -4.27 -0.52 -14.47
N GLN A 88 -4.05 -1.26 -15.56
CA GLN A 88 -4.74 -1.00 -16.84
C GLN A 88 -6.26 -1.17 -16.70
N TYR A 89 -6.72 -2.19 -15.98
CA TYR A 89 -8.13 -2.41 -15.70
C TYR A 89 -8.76 -1.21 -14.98
N TYR A 90 -8.12 -0.70 -13.92
CA TYR A 90 -8.65 0.44 -13.17
C TYR A 90 -8.57 1.75 -13.96
N GLN A 91 -7.52 1.96 -14.77
CA GLN A 91 -7.42 3.09 -15.69
C GLN A 91 -8.55 3.11 -16.73
N GLN A 92 -8.92 1.94 -17.26
CA GLN A 92 -10.02 1.83 -18.23
C GLN A 92 -11.40 1.95 -17.56
N THR A 93 -11.56 1.34 -16.39
CA THR A 93 -12.86 1.25 -15.72
C THR A 93 -13.23 2.52 -14.95
N TYR A 94 -12.23 3.21 -14.40
CA TYR A 94 -12.38 4.41 -13.57
C TYR A 94 -11.35 5.48 -13.98
N PRO A 95 -11.45 6.03 -15.19
CA PRO A 95 -10.39 6.87 -15.80
C PRO A 95 -10.05 8.14 -15.01
N PHE A 96 -10.98 8.66 -14.21
CA PHE A 96 -10.80 9.87 -13.41
C PHE A 96 -10.32 9.58 -11.98
N LEU A 97 -10.23 8.31 -11.57
CA LEU A 97 -9.81 7.91 -10.22
C LEU A 97 -8.43 7.25 -10.28
N LYS A 98 -7.63 7.46 -9.23
CA LYS A 98 -6.26 6.93 -9.18
C LYS A 98 -6.24 5.61 -8.42
N PHE A 99 -5.58 4.60 -9.00
CA PHE A 99 -5.34 3.31 -8.37
C PHE A 99 -3.90 3.21 -7.87
N LEU A 100 -3.74 2.66 -6.67
CA LEU A 100 -2.45 2.41 -6.04
C LEU A 100 -2.50 1.09 -5.29
N LYS A 101 -1.35 0.43 -5.17
CA LYS A 101 -1.23 -0.70 -4.23
C LYS A 101 -1.20 -0.24 -2.78
N GLU A 102 -1.60 -1.13 -1.88
CA GLU A 102 -1.52 -0.89 -0.43
C GLU A 102 -0.08 -0.62 0.03
N GLU A 103 0.90 -1.32 -0.55
CA GLU A 103 2.32 -1.11 -0.26
C GLU A 103 2.79 0.31 -0.60
N GLN A 104 2.29 0.87 -1.71
CA GLN A 104 2.59 2.24 -2.12
C GLN A 104 1.90 3.25 -1.20
N LEU A 105 0.65 3.00 -0.81
CA LEU A 105 -0.05 3.80 0.19
C LEU A 105 0.74 3.86 1.50
N ASP A 106 1.19 2.72 2.02
CA ASP A 106 1.97 2.63 3.25
C ASP A 106 3.30 3.38 3.13
N ALA A 107 3.98 3.25 1.99
CA ALA A 107 5.24 3.94 1.73
C ALA A 107 5.06 5.47 1.71
N ILE A 108 4.03 5.97 1.03
CA ILE A 108 3.72 7.41 0.96
C ILE A 108 3.31 7.91 2.36
N CYS A 109 2.42 7.20 3.04
CA CYS A 109 1.98 7.57 4.39
C CYS A 109 3.16 7.64 5.37
N LYS A 110 4.06 6.65 5.34
CA LYS A 110 5.26 6.65 6.18
C LYS A 110 6.22 7.80 5.83
N LYS A 111 6.38 8.11 4.54
CA LYS A 111 7.25 9.18 4.06
C LYS A 111 6.81 10.57 4.54
N TYR A 112 5.50 10.81 4.57
CA TYR A 112 4.92 12.11 4.95
C TYR A 112 4.31 12.13 6.37
N ASN A 113 4.54 11.06 7.15
CA ASN A 113 4.01 10.90 8.50
C ASN A 113 2.47 11.03 8.58
N LEU A 114 1.77 10.43 7.60
CA LEU A 114 0.32 10.36 7.55
C LEU A 114 -0.17 9.06 8.22
N ILE A 115 -1.31 9.15 8.87
CA ILE A 115 -2.03 8.02 9.46
C ILE A 115 -3.33 7.89 8.68
N TYR A 116 -3.69 6.67 8.31
CA TYR A 116 -5.00 6.40 7.74
C TYR A 116 -5.90 5.58 8.67
N ALA A 117 -7.19 5.92 8.66
CA ALA A 117 -8.25 5.28 9.43
C ALA A 117 -9.60 5.44 8.71
N PRO A 118 -10.66 4.71 9.13
CA PRO A 118 -12.01 4.95 8.62
C PRO A 118 -12.44 6.42 8.81
N VAL A 119 -13.18 6.95 7.86
CA VAL A 119 -13.63 8.37 7.89
C VAL A 119 -14.42 8.74 9.16
N ALA A 120 -15.06 7.76 9.81
CA ALA A 120 -15.78 7.96 11.07
C ALA A 120 -14.89 8.50 12.22
N ASN A 121 -13.58 8.32 12.14
CA ASN A 121 -12.63 8.77 13.16
C ASN A 121 -12.05 10.17 12.87
N TYR A 122 -12.35 10.75 11.71
CA TYR A 122 -11.84 12.06 11.29
C TYR A 122 -12.60 13.19 11.98
N ILE A 123 -11.86 14.15 12.55
CA ILE A 123 -12.45 15.27 13.33
C ILE A 123 -12.24 16.63 12.69
N GLY A 124 -11.48 16.72 11.60
CA GLY A 124 -11.24 17.98 10.90
C GLY A 124 -12.45 18.45 10.09
N ASP A 125 -12.45 19.73 9.71
CA ASP A 125 -13.43 20.27 8.77
C ASP A 125 -13.30 19.58 7.40
N VAL A 126 -14.44 19.33 6.76
CA VAL A 126 -14.53 18.74 5.42
C VAL A 126 -14.94 19.85 4.44
N PRO A 127 -14.07 20.27 3.51
CA PRO A 127 -14.45 21.29 2.55
C PRO A 127 -15.54 20.78 1.59
N GLU A 128 -16.50 21.65 1.27
CA GLU A 128 -17.66 21.35 0.42
C GLU A 128 -17.26 20.80 -0.96
N LYS A 129 -16.17 21.32 -1.53
CA LYS A 129 -15.63 20.84 -2.81
C LYS A 129 -15.27 19.35 -2.73
N ASN A 130 -14.56 18.94 -1.68
CA ASN A 130 -14.11 17.56 -1.50
C ASN A 130 -15.28 16.64 -1.16
N LEU A 131 -16.28 17.12 -0.42
CA LEU A 131 -17.52 16.38 -0.19
C LEU A 131 -18.22 16.04 -1.52
N ARG A 132 -18.35 17.02 -2.41
CA ARG A 132 -18.93 16.81 -3.75
C ARG A 132 -18.12 15.83 -4.60
N GLU A 133 -16.79 15.90 -4.54
CA GLU A 133 -15.91 14.94 -5.23
C GLU A 133 -16.17 13.50 -4.75
N ILE A 134 -16.36 13.30 -3.45
CA ILE A 134 -16.66 11.99 -2.85
C ILE A 134 -18.06 11.50 -3.26
N GLU A 135 -19.07 12.37 -3.24
CA GLU A 135 -20.45 12.04 -3.62
C GLU A 135 -20.60 11.72 -5.12
N GLN A 136 -19.84 12.42 -5.96
CA GLN A 136 -19.87 12.25 -7.42
C GLN A 136 -18.93 11.13 -7.90
N ALA A 137 -18.12 10.57 -7.00
CA ALA A 137 -17.21 9.49 -7.35
C ALA A 137 -17.97 8.29 -7.91
N GLN A 138 -17.45 7.72 -8.99
CA GLN A 138 -18.06 6.57 -9.65
C GLN A 138 -18.28 5.42 -8.64
N PRO A 139 -19.48 4.83 -8.56
CA PRO A 139 -19.74 3.72 -7.67
C PRO A 139 -18.88 2.51 -8.03
N LEU A 140 -18.44 1.77 -7.00
CA LEU A 140 -17.59 0.60 -7.20
C LEU A 140 -18.41 -0.54 -7.83
N LYS A 141 -17.84 -1.26 -8.79
CA LYS A 141 -18.43 -2.50 -9.27
C LYS A 141 -18.35 -3.56 -8.18
N LYS A 142 -19.38 -4.42 -8.08
CA LYS A 142 -19.42 -5.52 -7.10
C LYS A 142 -18.22 -6.47 -7.15
N GLU A 143 -17.60 -6.61 -8.31
CA GLU A 143 -16.41 -7.46 -8.53
C GLU A 143 -15.12 -6.85 -7.97
N ASP A 144 -15.11 -5.53 -7.79
CA ASP A 144 -13.97 -4.77 -7.26
C ASP A 144 -14.07 -4.54 -5.75
N GLU A 145 -15.25 -4.75 -5.16
CA GLU A 145 -15.50 -4.64 -3.74
C GLU A 145 -14.69 -5.68 -2.95
N ILE A 146 -13.97 -5.22 -1.91
CA ILE A 146 -13.36 -6.14 -0.95
C ILE A 146 -14.47 -6.68 -0.04
N LYS A 147 -14.86 -7.93 -0.27
CA LYS A 147 -15.83 -8.60 0.59
C LYS A 147 -15.23 -8.81 1.99
N PRO A 148 -15.98 -8.52 3.07
CA PRO A 148 -15.54 -8.79 4.44
C PRO A 148 -15.15 -10.26 4.63
N TRP A 149 -14.23 -10.53 5.55
CA TRP A 149 -13.79 -11.89 5.88
C TRP A 149 -14.96 -12.84 6.18
N SER A 150 -16.02 -12.34 6.82
CA SER A 150 -17.24 -13.09 7.14
C SER A 150 -18.00 -13.63 5.92
N PHE A 151 -17.80 -13.03 4.73
CA PHE A 151 -18.44 -13.49 3.51
C PHE A 151 -17.78 -14.76 2.95
N TRP A 152 -16.45 -14.85 3.03
CA TRP A 152 -15.68 -15.98 2.52
C TRP A 152 -15.94 -17.29 3.30
N GLU A 153 -16.24 -17.20 4.59
CA GLU A 153 -16.58 -18.37 5.44
C GLU A 153 -17.86 -19.10 4.99
N SER A 154 -18.75 -18.42 4.25
CA SER A 154 -20.02 -18.99 3.76
C SER A 154 -19.94 -19.60 2.36
N GLU A 155 -18.98 -19.18 1.52
CA GLU A 155 -18.84 -19.67 0.13
C GLU A 155 -17.71 -20.69 -0.04
N VAL A 156 -16.65 -20.66 0.77
CA VAL A 156 -15.60 -21.68 0.74
C VAL A 156 -15.82 -22.71 1.85
N GLY A 157 -16.64 -23.71 1.55
CA GLY A 157 -16.62 -24.96 2.31
C GLY A 157 -15.20 -25.49 2.42
N SER A 158 -14.67 -25.48 3.65
CA SER A 158 -13.72 -26.46 4.20
C SER A 158 -12.42 -26.79 3.44
N ASP A 159 -11.89 -25.97 2.52
CA ASP A 159 -10.67 -26.39 1.76
C ASP A 159 -9.59 -25.31 1.52
N LEU A 160 -9.70 -24.11 2.12
CA LEU A 160 -8.73 -23.01 1.91
C LEU A 160 -7.95 -22.56 3.15
N SER A 161 -7.91 -23.39 4.21
CA SER A 161 -7.07 -23.11 5.40
C SER A 161 -5.55 -23.15 5.15
N LEU A 162 -5.10 -23.41 3.92
CA LEU A 162 -3.69 -23.70 3.60
C LEU A 162 -2.97 -22.70 2.68
N LEU A 163 -3.60 -21.62 2.19
CA LEU A 163 -2.99 -20.79 1.13
C LEU A 163 -2.81 -19.29 1.41
N SER A 164 -2.97 -18.80 2.64
CA SER A 164 -2.71 -17.37 2.92
C SER A 164 -2.01 -17.07 4.24
N PHE A 165 -0.89 -17.75 4.53
CA PHE A 165 0.24 -17.08 5.18
C PHE A 165 1.54 -17.62 4.58
N GLY A 166 2.27 -16.74 3.90
CA GLY A 166 3.59 -17.04 3.36
C GLY A 166 4.51 -17.60 4.44
N ILE A 167 5.05 -18.77 4.15
CA ILE A 167 6.07 -19.54 4.86
C ILE A 167 7.19 -18.63 5.40
N ILE A 168 7.53 -18.77 6.69
CA ILE A 168 8.88 -19.09 7.22
C ILE A 168 8.72 -19.49 8.70
N GLY A 169 9.08 -20.74 9.02
CA GLY A 169 9.20 -21.19 10.41
C GLY A 169 8.87 -22.66 10.63
N THR A 170 9.68 -23.54 10.02
CA THR A 170 9.97 -24.93 10.45
C THR A 170 9.09 -25.55 11.55
N SER A 171 8.40 -26.66 11.23
CA SER A 171 8.62 -27.98 11.87
C SER A 171 7.38 -28.89 11.77
N LEU A 172 7.48 -29.84 10.84
CA LEU A 172 7.21 -31.28 11.02
C LEU A 172 5.88 -31.72 11.67
N PHE A 173 5.02 -32.35 10.86
CA PHE A 173 4.28 -33.55 11.28
C PHE A 173 4.08 -34.53 10.11
N THR A 174 5.17 -35.08 9.58
CA THR A 174 5.10 -36.38 8.89
C THR A 174 5.20 -37.47 9.95
N LYS A 175 4.05 -38.01 10.36
CA LYS A 175 3.98 -39.39 10.87
C LYS A 175 4.33 -40.29 9.68
N GLN A 176 5.42 -41.04 9.75
CA GLN A 176 5.40 -42.50 9.82
C GLN A 176 6.83 -43.09 9.74
N THR A 177 7.18 -43.78 10.83
CA THR A 177 8.04 -44.98 10.95
C THR A 177 9.56 -44.94 10.75
N ASN A 178 10.18 -45.38 11.85
CA ASN A 178 11.25 -46.37 12.00
C ASN A 178 12.72 -45.89 12.11
N GLU A 179 13.19 -46.01 13.35
CA GLU A 179 14.41 -46.73 13.72
C GLU A 179 15.67 -46.39 12.92
N LYS A 180 16.52 -45.52 13.48
CA LYS A 180 17.81 -45.91 14.06
C LYS A 180 18.71 -44.69 14.28
N MET A 181 19.49 -44.80 15.34
CA MET A 181 20.76 -44.11 15.58
C MET A 181 20.66 -42.75 16.28
N ALA A 182 20.37 -42.86 17.57
CA ALA A 182 21.11 -42.11 18.59
C ALA A 182 22.63 -42.20 18.31
N THR A 183 23.28 -41.04 18.17
CA THR A 183 24.64 -40.68 18.62
C THR A 183 25.22 -39.57 17.75
N LYS A 184 25.05 -38.31 18.17
CA LYS A 184 26.08 -37.22 18.12
C LYS A 184 25.49 -35.85 18.50
N GLU A 185 24.84 -35.78 19.66
CA GLU A 185 24.64 -34.52 20.36
C GLU A 185 25.86 -34.21 21.24
N LYS A 186 26.96 -33.74 20.63
CA LYS A 186 27.99 -32.96 21.34
C LYS A 186 28.99 -32.36 20.35
N LYS A 187 28.64 -31.21 19.77
CA LYS A 187 29.54 -30.18 19.22
C LYS A 187 28.67 -29.05 18.66
N ARG A 188 27.99 -28.38 19.59
CA ARG A 188 27.30 -27.10 19.36
C ARG A 188 28.01 -26.11 20.26
N LYS A 189 28.14 -24.88 19.75
CA LYS A 189 28.62 -23.65 20.42
C LYS A 189 30.11 -23.39 20.20
N GLU A 190 30.41 -22.81 19.05
CA GLU A 190 31.19 -21.57 18.91
C GLU A 190 31.20 -21.22 17.41
N ASN A 191 31.12 -19.94 17.07
CA ASN A 191 31.13 -19.37 15.71
C ASN A 191 29.82 -19.23 14.92
N ILE A 192 28.75 -18.75 15.55
CA ILE A 192 27.79 -17.86 14.85
C ILE A 192 27.50 -16.67 15.78
N SER A 193 28.46 -15.75 15.86
CA SER A 193 28.31 -14.46 16.53
C SER A 193 28.65 -13.33 15.55
N ALA A 194 27.88 -13.20 14.47
CA ALA A 194 28.02 -12.07 13.55
C ALA A 194 26.79 -11.82 12.65
N ILE A 195 25.57 -12.19 13.07
CA ILE A 195 24.36 -11.74 12.38
C ILE A 195 23.70 -10.71 13.28
N LYS A 196 23.90 -9.43 12.93
CA LYS A 196 23.17 -8.31 13.52
C LYS A 196 21.67 -8.57 13.34
N PRO A 197 20.82 -8.30 14.35
CA PRO A 197 19.39 -8.52 14.20
C PRO A 197 18.87 -7.61 13.09
N ILE A 198 18.25 -8.21 12.08
CA ILE A 198 17.42 -7.49 11.10
C ILE A 198 16.34 -6.79 11.94
N GLU A 199 16.30 -5.46 11.88
CA GLU A 199 15.26 -4.65 12.52
C GLU A 199 13.89 -5.18 12.11
N LYS A 200 13.03 -5.39 13.10
CA LYS A 200 11.66 -5.87 12.91
C LYS A 200 10.93 -4.92 11.96
N LEU A 201 10.71 -5.36 10.72
CA LEU A 201 9.78 -4.75 9.80
C LEU A 201 8.39 -4.79 10.47
N GLN A 202 7.92 -3.63 10.92
CA GLN A 202 6.62 -3.49 11.59
C GLN A 202 5.51 -3.96 10.63
N SER A 203 4.62 -4.82 11.13
CA SER A 203 3.51 -5.37 10.35
C SER A 203 2.51 -4.27 9.95
N PRO A 204 1.94 -4.30 8.73
CA PRO A 204 0.93 -3.35 8.31
C PRO A 204 -0.30 -3.39 9.23
N ARG A 205 -0.96 -2.24 9.42
CA ARG A 205 -2.17 -2.12 10.25
C ARG A 205 -3.30 -2.93 9.61
N THR A 206 -3.61 -4.11 10.16
CA THR A 206 -4.68 -4.95 9.61
C THR A 206 -6.05 -4.47 10.12
N PHE A 207 -6.76 -3.68 9.32
CA PHE A 207 -8.20 -3.46 9.53
C PHE A 207 -8.95 -4.76 9.24
N LYS A 208 -9.78 -5.22 10.19
CA LYS A 208 -10.58 -6.45 10.02
C LYS A 208 -11.65 -6.29 8.94
N ASP A 209 -12.18 -5.08 8.79
CA ASP A 209 -13.15 -4.72 7.76
C ASP A 209 -12.57 -3.60 6.89
N LYS A 210 -12.27 -3.92 5.62
CA LYS A 210 -11.83 -2.97 4.59
C LYS A 210 -12.99 -2.35 3.79
N GLY A 211 -14.21 -2.48 4.31
CA GLY A 211 -15.40 -1.89 3.70
C GLY A 211 -15.50 -0.39 3.97
N GLY A 212 -15.95 0.37 2.99
CA GLY A 212 -16.25 1.80 3.14
C GLY A 212 -15.10 2.75 2.81
N LEU A 213 -15.20 3.97 3.36
CA LEU A 213 -14.27 5.08 3.10
C LEU A 213 -13.22 5.20 4.18
N PHE A 214 -12.00 5.48 3.75
CA PHE A 214 -10.83 5.72 4.58
C PHE A 214 -10.24 7.08 4.24
N ILE A 215 -9.54 7.66 5.20
CA ILE A 215 -8.87 8.94 5.04
C ILE A 215 -7.47 8.84 5.63
N ALA A 216 -6.46 9.27 4.87
CA ALA A 216 -5.09 9.45 5.31
C ALA A 216 -4.90 10.92 5.68
N ALA A 217 -4.52 11.23 6.92
CA ALA A 217 -4.32 12.59 7.40
C ALA A 217 -3.27 12.62 8.54
N PRO A 218 -2.83 13.79 9.01
CA PRO A 218 -2.01 13.89 10.22
C PRO A 218 -2.69 13.27 11.43
N GLN A 219 -1.87 12.83 12.39
CA GLN A 219 -2.35 12.24 13.63
C GLN A 219 -3.32 13.15 14.41
N SER A 220 -3.10 14.45 14.40
CA SER A 220 -3.94 15.45 15.07
C SER A 220 -5.37 15.55 14.52
N HIS A 221 -5.63 15.03 13.32
CA HIS A 221 -6.95 15.07 12.68
C HIS A 221 -7.83 13.86 13.01
N PHE A 222 -7.41 12.99 13.94
CA PHE A 222 -8.17 11.82 14.35
C PHE A 222 -8.51 11.82 15.83
N ASN A 223 -9.72 11.34 16.16
CA ASN A 223 -10.00 10.91 17.52
C ASN A 223 -9.36 9.52 17.75
N LEU A 224 -8.33 9.47 18.60
CA LEU A 224 -7.55 8.26 18.89
C LEU A 224 -7.98 7.57 20.19
N GLU A 225 -9.07 8.00 20.83
CA GLU A 225 -9.60 7.32 22.01
C GLU A 225 -9.94 5.85 21.67
N GLY A 226 -9.18 4.91 22.25
CA GLY A 226 -9.36 3.47 22.03
C GLY A 226 -8.47 2.82 20.96
N LEU A 227 -7.64 3.58 20.22
CA LEU A 227 -6.65 3.04 19.29
C LEU A 227 -5.24 2.99 19.92
N LYS A 228 -4.58 1.83 19.86
CA LYS A 228 -3.18 1.68 20.31
C LYS A 228 -2.24 2.33 19.30
N ASN A 229 -1.55 3.39 19.72
CA ASN A 229 -0.46 4.01 18.96
C ASN A 229 0.88 3.36 19.33
N GLU A 230 1.62 2.89 18.34
CA GLU A 230 3.05 2.59 18.46
C GLU A 230 3.79 3.25 17.29
N GLY A 231 4.49 4.37 17.54
CA GLY A 231 5.50 4.88 16.59
C GLY A 231 5.68 6.41 16.48
N LEU A 232 6.60 6.93 17.31
CA LEU A 232 7.67 7.94 17.08
C LEU A 232 7.53 9.09 16.05
N GLY A 233 7.68 10.32 16.58
CA GLY A 233 8.58 11.36 16.01
C GLY A 233 7.92 12.63 15.48
N PHE A 234 8.01 13.73 16.24
CA PHE A 234 7.52 15.06 15.86
C PHE A 234 8.24 15.60 14.61
N PHE A 235 7.48 15.72 13.52
CA PHE A 235 7.74 16.64 12.42
C PHE A 235 6.47 17.47 12.17
N LYS A 236 6.64 18.66 11.59
CA LYS A 236 5.57 19.63 11.30
C LYS A 236 4.42 18.94 10.55
N GLU A 237 3.23 18.94 11.15
CA GLU A 237 2.06 18.22 10.61
C GLU A 237 1.60 18.84 9.29
N VAL A 238 1.65 18.04 8.22
CA VAL A 238 1.20 18.47 6.87
C VAL A 238 -0.29 18.20 6.76
N LYS A 239 -1.12 19.25 6.71
CA LYS A 239 -2.57 19.12 6.59
C LYS A 239 -3.00 18.73 5.18
N ASP A 240 -2.77 17.47 4.81
CA ASP A 240 -3.18 16.92 3.51
C ASP A 240 -4.02 15.65 3.66
N PRO A 241 -5.31 15.79 4.00
CA PRO A 241 -6.21 14.65 4.02
C PRO A 241 -6.46 14.08 2.62
N ILE A 242 -6.34 12.76 2.48
CA ILE A 242 -6.62 12.04 1.24
C ILE A 242 -7.64 10.95 1.52
N VAL A 243 -8.79 11.04 0.84
CA VAL A 243 -9.89 10.09 0.97
C VAL A 243 -9.74 9.02 -0.10
N PHE A 244 -9.81 7.76 0.32
CA PHE A 244 -9.71 6.60 -0.54
C PHE A 244 -10.66 5.49 -0.09
N ARG A 245 -10.86 4.51 -0.98
CA ARG A 245 -11.56 3.25 -0.67
C ARG A 245 -10.67 2.07 -1.06
N TYR A 246 -10.81 0.95 -0.35
CA TYR A 246 -10.13 -0.28 -0.75
C TYR A 246 -10.84 -0.94 -1.94
N VAL A 247 -10.05 -1.48 -2.85
CA VAL A 247 -10.52 -2.22 -4.03
C VAL A 247 -9.67 -3.48 -4.21
N ARG A 248 -10.11 -4.40 -5.06
CA ARG A 248 -9.35 -5.62 -5.34
C ARG A 248 -7.91 -5.30 -5.79
N GLY A 249 -6.95 -5.69 -4.94
CA GLY A 249 -5.52 -5.53 -5.21
C GLY A 249 -4.91 -4.19 -4.77
N GLY A 250 -5.67 -3.27 -4.17
CA GLY A 250 -5.15 -1.98 -3.76
C GLY A 250 -6.18 -1.01 -3.18
N ILE A 251 -5.98 0.26 -3.49
CA ILE A 251 -6.87 1.35 -3.13
C ILE A 251 -7.20 2.22 -4.33
N GLN A 252 -8.30 2.96 -4.21
CA GLN A 252 -8.69 3.98 -5.16
C GLN A 252 -8.87 5.31 -4.44
N VAL A 253 -8.16 6.34 -4.91
CA VAL A 253 -8.25 7.71 -4.38
C VAL A 253 -9.50 8.39 -4.92
N LEU A 254 -10.28 8.99 -4.02
CA LEU A 254 -11.53 9.68 -4.33
C LEU A 254 -11.38 11.21 -4.28
N SER A 255 -10.66 11.72 -3.28
CA SER A 255 -10.44 13.15 -3.12
C SER A 255 -9.13 13.43 -2.37
N LYS A 256 -8.47 14.55 -2.70
CA LYS A 256 -7.22 15.02 -2.11
C LYS A 256 -7.41 16.48 -1.67
N TRP A 257 -7.02 16.82 -0.46
CA TRP A 257 -7.38 18.11 0.15
C TRP A 257 -6.17 19.04 0.25
N GLY A 258 -6.36 20.24 0.80
CA GLY A 258 -5.27 21.10 1.26
C GLY A 258 -4.78 22.14 0.26
N LEU A 259 -5.06 21.98 -1.04
CA LEU A 259 -4.84 23.04 -2.02
C LEU A 259 -5.95 24.12 -1.98
N GLU A 260 -7.13 23.80 -1.42
CA GLU A 260 -8.24 24.77 -1.32
C GLU A 260 -7.90 25.97 -0.42
N ALA A 261 -7.06 25.79 0.60
CA ALA A 261 -6.69 26.86 1.52
C ALA A 261 -5.82 27.97 0.88
N TYR A 262 -5.31 27.74 -0.33
CA TYR A 262 -4.43 28.66 -1.07
C TYR A 262 -5.12 29.32 -2.26
N ASP A 263 -6.45 29.12 -2.44
CA ASP A 263 -7.21 29.76 -3.51
C ASP A 263 -7.28 31.28 -3.26
N GLU A 264 -6.88 32.08 -4.26
CA GLU A 264 -6.79 33.55 -4.15
C GLU A 264 -8.15 34.19 -3.79
N ALA A 265 -9.26 33.53 -4.16
CA ALA A 265 -10.61 33.95 -3.81
C ALA A 265 -10.92 33.88 -2.30
N LEU A 266 -10.23 33.02 -1.55
CA LEU A 266 -10.40 32.88 -0.09
C LEU A 266 -9.40 33.74 0.71
N ILE A 267 -8.33 34.21 0.07
CA ILE A 267 -7.28 35.04 0.70
C ILE A 267 -7.68 36.53 0.73
N ASN A 268 -8.64 36.96 -0.09
CA ASN A 268 -9.17 38.33 -0.11
C ASN A 268 -10.63 38.43 0.34
N PRO A 269 -10.96 38.27 1.63
CA PRO A 269 -12.13 38.94 2.17
C PRO A 269 -11.79 40.43 2.33
N ILE A 270 -12.62 41.32 1.81
CA ILE A 270 -12.58 42.80 1.90
C ILE A 270 -11.87 43.49 0.70
N ASN A 271 -12.61 43.68 -0.39
CA ASN A 271 -12.55 44.87 -1.25
C ASN A 271 -13.80 44.95 -2.15
N ASN A 272 -14.99 44.84 -1.55
CA ASN A 272 -16.24 45.32 -2.12
C ASN A 272 -17.05 46.02 -1.02
#